data_AF-A0A496ZA13-F1
#
_entry.id   AF-A0A496ZA13-F1
#
_cell.length_a   1.000
_cell.length_b   1.000
_cell.length_c   1.000
_cell.angle_alpha   90.00
_cell.angle_beta   90.00
_cell.angle_gamma   90.00
#
_symmetry.space_group_name_H-M   'P 1'
#
loop_
_entity.id
_entity.type
_entity.pdbx_description
1 polymer ?
#
loop_
_entity_poly.entity_id
_entity_poly.type
_entity_poly.pdbx_seq_one_letter_code
_entity_poly.pdbx_strand_id
1 'polypeptide(L)'
;MKMSLKQWSSGEVHRKQLLDQWIARLNTFLDVAEGSIGQIGGGKRKPTGIIDVATIQSLSRKGVVDDIVADYGYLIVDECHHISARSFEIVARQTKAKYVTGLSATVVRKDGHHPIIFMNCGPVRHKVEDGSDDL
;
A
#
# COMPACT_ATOMS: atom_id res chain seq x y z
N MET A 1 -9.98 1.44 11.12
CA MET A 1 -9.22 2.36 10.25
C MET A 1 -8.25 1.52 9.42
N LYS A 2 -8.33 1.61 8.08
CA LYS A 2 -7.49 0.89 7.12
C LYS A 2 -6.70 1.91 6.29
N MET A 3 -5.40 1.66 6.10
CA MET A 3 -4.55 2.46 5.22
C MET A 3 -3.98 1.57 4.12
N SER A 4 -4.19 1.95 2.86
CA SER A 4 -3.51 1.35 1.72
C SER A 4 -2.28 2.17 1.35
N LEU A 5 -1.10 1.58 1.53
CA LEU A 5 0.19 2.13 1.12
C LEU A 5 0.57 1.70 -0.29
N LYS A 6 1.15 2.63 -1.04
CA LYS A 6 1.80 2.35 -2.33
C LYS A 6 3.21 2.92 -2.38
N GLN A 7 4.15 2.15 -2.94
CA GLN A 7 5.49 2.60 -3.28
C GLN A 7 5.77 2.33 -4.75
N TRP A 8 6.09 3.38 -5.51
CA TRP A 8 6.44 3.28 -6.95
C TRP A 8 7.65 4.15 -7.28
N SER A 9 8.48 3.67 -8.23
CA SER A 9 9.76 4.26 -8.63
C SER A 9 9.71 5.12 -9.92
N SER A 10 8.57 5.23 -10.61
CA SER A 10 8.46 5.92 -11.91
C SER A 10 7.41 7.05 -11.90
N GLY A 11 7.85 8.29 -12.20
CA GLY A 11 7.06 9.46 -12.67
C GLY A 11 5.92 10.01 -11.77
N GLU A 12 5.80 11.34 -11.62
CA GLU A 12 4.68 11.97 -10.87
C GLU A 12 3.31 11.73 -11.49
N VAL A 13 3.24 11.72 -12.82
CA VAL A 13 1.99 11.61 -13.59
C VAL A 13 1.30 10.27 -13.33
N HIS A 14 2.05 9.17 -13.27
CA HIS A 14 1.49 7.84 -13.06
C HIS A 14 0.98 7.63 -11.62
N ARG A 15 1.63 8.25 -10.63
CA ARG A 15 1.26 8.11 -9.21
C ARG A 15 -0.13 8.65 -8.88
N LYS A 16 -0.50 9.80 -9.45
CA LYS A 16 -1.83 10.39 -9.24
C LYS A 16 -2.93 9.52 -9.86
N GLN A 17 -2.72 9.08 -11.10
CA GLN A 17 -3.67 8.24 -11.81
C GLN A 17 -3.94 6.93 -11.07
N LEU A 18 -2.90 6.27 -10.53
CA LEU A 18 -3.07 5.04 -9.76
C LEU A 18 -3.80 5.25 -8.43
N LEU A 19 -3.54 6.36 -7.72
CA LEU A 19 -4.30 6.70 -6.50
C LEU A 19 -5.78 6.89 -6.84
N ASP A 20 -6.07 7.67 -7.88
CA ASP A 20 -7.45 7.96 -8.29
C ASP A 20 -8.17 6.67 -8.75
N GLN A 21 -7.48 5.76 -9.46
CA GLN A 21 -8.03 4.43 -9.83
C GLN A 21 -8.33 3.57 -8.60
N TRP A 22 -7.45 3.56 -7.59
CA TRP A 22 -7.67 2.81 -6.37
C TRP A 22 -8.86 3.33 -5.56
N ILE A 23 -8.98 4.65 -5.45
CA ILE A 23 -10.12 5.28 -4.78
C ILE A 23 -11.41 4.94 -5.52
N ALA A 24 -11.42 5.04 -6.85
CA ALA A 24 -12.58 4.67 -7.66
C ALA A 24 -12.97 3.19 -7.47
N ARG A 25 -12.00 2.28 -7.54
CA ARG A 25 -12.23 0.84 -7.32
C ARG A 25 -12.75 0.55 -5.91
N LEU A 26 -12.20 1.18 -4.88
CA LEU A 26 -12.66 1.02 -3.49
C LEU A 26 -14.09 1.54 -3.32
N ASN A 27 -14.42 2.71 -3.89
CA ASN A 27 -15.80 3.22 -3.88
C ASN A 27 -16.78 2.23 -4.52
N THR A 28 -16.43 1.68 -5.69
CA THR A 28 -17.28 0.71 -6.39
C THR A 28 -17.42 -0.61 -5.62
N PHE A 29 -16.32 -1.19 -5.13
CA PHE A 29 -16.36 -2.52 -4.49
C PHE A 29 -16.93 -2.50 -3.09
N LEU A 30 -16.81 -1.39 -2.37
CA LEU A 30 -17.32 -1.24 -1.01
C LEU A 30 -18.72 -0.61 -0.96
N ASP A 31 -19.26 -0.18 -2.10
CA ASP A 31 -20.55 0.52 -2.20
C ASP A 31 -20.64 1.72 -1.24
N VAL A 32 -19.62 2.56 -1.25
CA VAL A 32 -19.54 3.75 -0.38
C VAL A 32 -19.66 5.04 -1.19
N ALA A 33 -20.21 6.08 -0.55
CA ALA A 33 -20.39 7.39 -1.17
C ALA A 33 -19.07 8.02 -1.59
N GLU A 34 -19.11 8.83 -2.66
CA GLU A 34 -17.95 9.59 -3.11
C GLU A 34 -17.39 10.49 -1.98
N GLY A 35 -16.07 10.46 -1.79
CA GLY A 35 -15.40 11.18 -0.70
C GLY A 35 -15.30 10.40 0.61
N SER A 36 -15.89 9.20 0.72
CA SER A 36 -15.74 8.33 1.90
C SER A 36 -14.37 7.67 2.01
N ILE A 37 -13.62 7.63 0.92
CA ILE A 37 -12.23 7.14 0.85
C ILE A 37 -11.30 8.35 0.79
N GLY A 38 -10.41 8.49 1.76
CA GLY A 38 -9.48 9.61 1.77
C GLY A 38 -8.19 9.35 1.00
N GLN A 39 -7.45 10.43 0.76
CA GLN A 39 -6.27 10.43 -0.09
C GLN A 39 -5.12 11.22 0.53
N ILE A 40 -3.93 10.61 0.57
CA ILE A 40 -2.68 11.26 0.99
C ILE A 40 -1.59 11.02 -0.08
N GLY A 41 -1.48 11.97 -1.01
CA GLY A 41 -0.54 11.91 -2.13
C GLY A 41 -1.14 12.45 -3.42
N GLY A 42 -0.34 12.48 -4.49
CA GLY A 42 -0.78 12.99 -5.80
C GLY A 42 -1.22 14.46 -5.78
N GLY A 43 -0.68 15.26 -4.85
CA GLY A 43 -1.04 16.67 -4.64
C GLY A 43 -2.27 16.89 -3.75
N LYS A 44 -2.91 15.84 -3.23
CA LYS A 44 -4.07 15.94 -2.32
C LYS A 44 -3.72 15.42 -0.93
N ARG A 45 -4.27 16.07 0.10
CA ARG A 45 -4.24 15.61 1.49
C ARG A 45 -5.62 15.80 2.11
N LYS A 46 -6.45 14.76 2.01
CA LYS A 46 -7.83 14.71 2.54
C LYS A 46 -8.07 13.34 3.16
N PRO A 47 -7.43 13.03 4.31
CA PRO A 47 -7.70 11.78 5.02
C PRO A 47 -9.10 11.80 5.64
N THR A 48 -9.72 10.62 5.72
CA THR A 48 -11.00 10.36 6.37
C THR A 48 -10.82 9.68 7.73
N GLY A 49 -9.70 8.99 7.93
CA GLY A 49 -9.44 8.14 9.08
C GLY A 49 -10.14 6.78 9.00
N ILE A 50 -10.98 6.51 8.00
CA ILE A 50 -11.73 5.26 7.90
C ILE A 50 -11.02 4.30 6.96
N ILE A 51 -10.95 4.67 5.68
CA ILE A 51 -10.19 3.99 4.64
C ILE A 51 -9.47 5.07 3.86
N ASP A 52 -8.15 5.04 3.89
CA ASP A 52 -7.32 6.05 3.25
C ASP A 52 -6.32 5.38 2.31
N VAL A 53 -6.10 6.00 1.16
CA VAL A 53 -5.11 5.57 0.17
C VAL A 53 -3.97 6.57 0.17
N ALA A 54 -2.76 6.08 0.42
CA ALA A 54 -1.58 6.91 0.53
C ALA A 54 -0.38 6.36 -0.24
N THR A 55 0.51 7.28 -0.61
CA THR A 55 1.85 6.92 -1.08
C THR A 55 2.84 6.98 0.07
N ILE A 56 3.80 6.07 0.12
CA ILE A 56 4.83 6.06 1.17
C ILE A 56 5.64 7.34 1.17
N GLN A 57 5.95 7.90 0.00
CA GLN A 57 6.67 9.17 -0.11
C GLN A 57 5.88 10.37 0.43
N SER A 58 4.54 10.30 0.43
CA SER A 58 3.72 11.36 1.03
C SER A 58 3.60 11.21 2.54
N LEU A 59 3.73 9.99 3.06
CA LEU A 59 3.70 9.70 4.49
C LEU A 59 5.08 9.81 5.15
N SER A 60 6.16 9.76 4.39
CA SER A 60 7.54 9.85 4.89
C SER A 60 8.36 10.83 4.07
N ARG A 61 8.76 11.95 4.68
CA ARG A 61 9.59 12.98 4.05
C ARG A 61 10.87 13.19 4.85
N LYS A 62 12.02 13.06 4.19
CA LYS A 62 13.36 13.21 4.81
C LYS A 62 13.56 12.36 6.07
N GLY A 63 12.95 11.16 6.10
CA GLY A 63 13.02 10.24 7.25
C GLY A 63 12.05 10.54 8.39
N VAL A 64 11.26 11.60 8.30
CA VAL A 64 10.18 11.90 9.24
C VAL A 64 8.88 11.36 8.66
N VAL A 65 8.17 10.56 9.45
CA VAL A 65 6.87 10.00 9.09
C VAL A 65 5.76 10.87 9.67
N ASP A 66 4.67 11.00 8.93
CA ASP A 66 3.47 11.74 9.34
C ASP A 66 2.75 10.98 10.46
N ASP A 67 2.55 11.63 11.61
CA ASP A 67 1.93 11.05 12.80
C ASP A 67 0.55 10.43 12.54
N ILE A 68 -0.14 10.86 11.48
CA ILE A 68 -1.43 10.29 11.08
C ILE A 68 -1.38 8.76 10.92
N VAL A 69 -0.21 8.19 10.59
CA VAL A 69 -0.07 6.73 10.42
C VAL A 69 -0.35 5.96 11.73
N ALA A 70 -0.21 6.61 12.88
CA ALA A 70 -0.45 6.02 14.20
C ALA A 70 -1.94 5.69 14.45
N ASP A 71 -2.86 6.29 13.69
CA ASP A 71 -4.30 6.09 13.84
C ASP A 71 -4.80 4.83 13.11
N TYR A 72 -3.97 4.22 12.26
CA TYR A 72 -4.37 3.07 11.46
C TYR A 72 -4.02 1.74 12.11
N GLY A 73 -5.03 0.89 12.27
CA GLY A 73 -4.92 -0.45 12.84
C GLY A 73 -4.66 -1.56 11.81
N TYR A 74 -4.74 -1.24 10.51
CA TYR A 74 -4.51 -2.17 9.41
C TYR A 74 -3.82 -1.45 8.25
N LEU A 75 -2.66 -1.97 7.87
CA LEU A 75 -1.87 -1.57 6.72
C LEU A 75 -2.03 -2.56 5.55
N ILE A 76 -2.36 -2.07 4.36
CA ILE A 76 -2.35 -2.85 3.12
C ILE A 76 -1.27 -2.26 2.22
N VAL A 77 -0.37 -3.09 1.70
CA VAL A 77 0.74 -2.67 0.84
C VAL A 77 0.52 -3.23 -0.54
N ASP A 78 0.30 -2.37 -1.51
CA ASP A 78 0.18 -2.78 -2.91
C ASP A 78 1.53 -2.76 -3.61
N GLU A 79 1.69 -3.68 -4.54
CA GLU A 79 2.97 -4.05 -5.16
C GLU A 79 4.09 -4.18 -4.14
N CYS A 80 3.83 -4.97 -3.09
CA CYS A 80 4.74 -5.13 -1.96
C CYS A 80 6.13 -5.65 -2.39
N HIS A 81 6.29 -6.21 -3.58
CA HIS A 81 7.58 -6.63 -4.12
C HIS A 81 8.54 -5.48 -4.51
N HIS A 82 7.99 -4.31 -4.84
CA HIS A 82 8.75 -3.10 -5.19
C HIS A 82 9.13 -2.27 -3.96
N ILE A 83 8.54 -2.56 -2.80
CA ILE A 83 8.77 -1.77 -1.60
C ILE A 83 10.19 -2.00 -1.10
N SER A 84 10.89 -0.92 -0.72
CA SER A 84 12.16 -1.08 -0.02
C SER A 84 11.88 -1.45 1.43
N ALA A 85 12.72 -2.34 1.99
CA ALA A 85 12.65 -2.73 3.41
C ALA A 85 12.53 -1.51 4.32
N ARG A 86 13.44 -0.56 4.10
CA ARG A 86 13.64 0.62 4.93
C ARG A 86 12.45 1.57 4.85
N SER A 87 11.98 1.88 3.64
CA SER A 87 10.86 2.82 3.46
C SER A 87 9.58 2.29 4.09
N PHE A 88 9.33 0.99 3.97
CA PHE A 88 8.22 0.35 4.62
C PHE A 88 8.38 0.33 6.14
N GLU A 89 9.52 -0.13 6.63
CA GLU A 89 9.80 -0.31 8.05
C GLU A 89 9.67 1.01 8.81
N ILE A 90 10.13 2.12 8.23
CA ILE A 90 9.99 3.46 8.81
C ILE A 90 8.52 3.82 9.05
N VAL A 91 7.62 3.54 8.08
CA VAL A 91 6.18 3.79 8.24
C VAL A 91 5.55 2.77 9.19
N ALA A 92 5.81 1.49 8.99
CA ALA A 92 5.22 0.40 9.76
C ALA A 92 5.51 0.52 11.27
N ARG A 93 6.74 0.90 11.64
CA ARG A 93 7.16 1.10 13.05
C ARG A 93 6.42 2.23 13.76
N GLN A 94 5.90 3.21 13.02
CA GLN A 94 5.14 4.33 13.60
C GLN A 94 3.63 4.11 13.58
N THR A 95 3.18 3.05 12.90
CA THR A 95 1.76 2.67 12.91
C THR A 95 1.45 1.84 14.16
N LYS A 96 0.19 1.85 14.59
CA LYS A 96 -0.35 0.91 15.59
C LYS A 96 -1.01 -0.30 14.91
N ALA A 97 -0.59 -0.61 13.68
CA ALA A 97 -1.24 -1.62 12.87
C ALA A 97 -1.05 -3.02 13.49
N LYS A 98 -2.16 -3.69 13.80
CA LYS A 98 -2.17 -5.09 14.23
C LYS A 98 -2.14 -6.04 13.04
N TYR A 99 -2.56 -5.55 11.88
CA TYR A 99 -2.66 -6.31 10.64
C TYR A 99 -1.85 -5.62 9.55
N VAL A 100 -1.10 -6.42 8.81
CA VAL A 100 -0.36 -6.00 7.62
C VAL A 100 -0.67 -7.01 6.51
N THR A 101 -0.95 -6.54 5.30
CA THR A 101 -1.16 -7.40 4.14
C THR A 101 -0.44 -6.83 2.94
N GLY A 102 0.40 -7.65 2.31
CA GLY A 102 1.02 -7.34 1.03
C GLY A 102 0.21 -7.91 -0.12
N LEU A 103 -0.06 -7.10 -1.14
CA LEU A 103 -0.65 -7.51 -2.41
C LEU A 103 0.43 -7.40 -3.48
N SER A 104 0.60 -8.46 -4.26
CA SER A 104 1.42 -8.40 -5.46
C SER A 104 1.15 -9.57 -6.40
N ALA A 105 1.27 -9.30 -7.70
CA ALA A 105 1.25 -10.34 -8.73
C ALA A 105 2.52 -11.22 -8.73
N THR A 106 3.66 -10.71 -8.24
CA THR A 106 4.94 -11.44 -8.26
C THR A 106 5.57 -11.48 -6.87
N VAL A 107 5.83 -12.69 -6.37
CA VAL A 107 6.51 -12.89 -5.08
C VAL A 107 8.05 -13.01 -5.26
N VAL A 108 8.51 -13.18 -6.50
CA VAL A 108 9.93 -13.44 -6.82
C VAL A 108 10.70 -12.17 -7.15
N ARG A 109 11.64 -11.78 -6.27
CA ARG A 109 12.66 -10.78 -6.60
C ARG A 109 13.88 -11.49 -7.19
N LYS A 110 14.25 -11.15 -8.42
CA LYS A 110 15.41 -11.75 -9.13
C LYS A 110 16.79 -11.47 -8.49
N ASP A 111 16.87 -10.69 -7.40
CA ASP A 111 18.10 -10.18 -6.80
C ASP A 111 18.52 -10.89 -5.48
N GLY A 112 17.81 -11.93 -5.05
CA GLY A 112 18.17 -12.69 -3.85
C GLY A 112 17.77 -12.03 -2.52
N HIS A 113 17.24 -10.80 -2.52
CA HIS A 113 16.70 -10.10 -1.34
C HIS A 113 15.23 -10.47 -1.03
N HIS A 114 14.89 -11.73 -1.27
CA HIS A 114 13.58 -12.33 -0.99
C HIS A 114 13.06 -12.23 0.46
N PRO A 115 13.89 -12.24 1.53
CA PRO A 115 13.36 -12.34 2.90
C PRO A 115 12.58 -11.12 3.39
N ILE A 116 12.80 -9.95 2.79
CA ILE A 116 12.35 -8.67 3.35
C ILE A 116 10.83 -8.51 3.29
N ILE A 117 10.21 -8.94 2.20
CA ILE A 117 8.74 -8.84 2.05
C ILE A 117 8.08 -9.77 3.07
N PHE A 118 8.61 -10.97 3.27
CA PHE A 118 8.08 -11.93 4.23
C PHE A 118 8.28 -11.51 5.69
N MET A 119 9.40 -10.85 6.00
CA MET A 119 9.62 -10.27 7.34
C MET A 119 8.59 -9.18 7.67
N ASN A 120 8.19 -8.40 6.65
CA ASN A 120 7.33 -7.23 6.83
C ASN A 120 5.83 -7.52 6.67
N CYS A 121 5.46 -8.40 5.75
CA CYS A 121 4.08 -8.72 5.40
C CYS A 121 3.65 -10.13 5.86
N GLY A 122 4.56 -10.92 6.41
CA GLY A 122 4.32 -12.31 6.76
C GLY A 122 4.40 -13.27 5.55
N PRO A 123 4.12 -14.56 5.77
CA PRO A 123 4.19 -15.58 4.72
C PRO A 123 3.10 -15.39 3.65
N VAL A 124 3.31 -15.97 2.45
CA VAL A 124 2.24 -16.03 1.43
C VAL A 124 1.02 -16.73 2.03
N ARG A 125 -0.13 -16.05 2.02
CA ARG A 125 -1.40 -16.62 2.49
C ARG A 125 -2.23 -17.24 1.37
N HIS A 126 -2.10 -16.69 0.17
CA HIS A 126 -2.82 -17.14 -1.01
C HIS A 126 -2.01 -16.79 -2.26
N LYS A 127 -2.01 -17.67 -3.25
CA LYS A 127 -1.44 -17.44 -4.58
C LYS A 127 -2.48 -17.93 -5.59
N VAL A 128 -2.82 -17.09 -6.56
CA VAL A 128 -3.65 -17.50 -7.69
C VAL A 128 -2.72 -18.10 -8.72
N GLU A 129 -3.03 -19.32 -9.18
CA GLU A 129 -2.36 -19.93 -10.33
C GLU A 129 -3.04 -19.41 -11.59
N ASP A 130 -2.26 -18.90 -12.55
CA ASP A 130 -2.79 -18.60 -13.87
C ASP A 130 -3.11 -19.95 -14.52
N GLY A 131 -4.40 -20.22 -14.72
CA GLY A 131 -4.85 -21.43 -15.42
C GLY A 131 -4.37 -21.43 -16.86
N SER A 132 -3.18 -21.99 -17.10
CA SER A 132 -2.69 -22.39 -18.41
C SER A 132 -2.21 -23.84 -18.34
N ASP A 133 -3.07 -24.72 -17.85
CA ASP A 133 -3.05 -26.15 -18.16
C ASP A 133 -4.43 -26.44 -18.75
N ASP A 134 -4.55 -26.27 -20.06
CA ASP A 134 -5.53 -26.91 -20.96
C ASP A 134 -5.39 -26.27 -22.36
N LEU A 135 -4.45 -26.80 -23.16
CA LEU A 135 -4.55 -27.11 -24.60
C LEU A 135 -3.28 -27.86 -25.06
#